data_AF-A0A7C7RSU6-F1
#
_entry.id   AF-A0A7C7RSU6-F1
#
_cell.length_a   1.000
_cell.length_b   1.000
_cell.length_c   1.000
_cell.angle_alpha   90.00
_cell.angle_beta   90.00
_cell.angle_gamma   90.00
#
_symmetry.space_group_name_H-M   'P 1'
#
loop_
_entity.id
_entity.type
_entity.pdbx_description
1 polymer ?
#
loop_
_entity_poly.entity_id
_entity_poly.type
_entity_poly.pdbx_seq_one_letter_code
_entity_poly.pdbx_strand_id
1 'polypeptide(L)'
;PHPTECTTTTACIHIAVSHTGGSGPVTNGSGSVATITWAGIATGTTDIGVAIVGTGVPPGSILSDPDGQPIPINSISVPTITVIDAGIIQGKVLRQGTMTDHAGTDVVALAIGDGVVATTTTAADGSFSLPVPLGATYTVQATYNGYLETQKPSVYVVGATVDIGTTSLRGGDANHDNCVNILDIVSIIGKFGMTGLPPSDPEDVNDDGTINILDLTLAAGNFGRCGPTTWAP
;
A
#
# COMPACT_ATOMS: atom_id res chain seq x y z
N PRO A 1 11.08 -37.87 -17.21
CA PRO A 1 11.17 -37.18 -18.51
C PRO A 1 10.50 -35.81 -18.41
N HIS A 2 11.22 -34.73 -18.74
CA HIS A 2 10.63 -33.39 -18.75
C HIS A 2 9.46 -33.34 -19.74
N PRO A 3 8.38 -32.64 -19.40
CA PRO A 3 7.33 -32.33 -20.34
C PRO A 3 7.86 -31.73 -21.64
N THR A 4 7.50 -32.29 -22.80
CA THR A 4 7.90 -31.78 -24.13
C THR A 4 7.38 -30.37 -24.42
N GLU A 5 6.44 -29.87 -23.63
CA GLU A 5 5.86 -28.53 -23.71
C GLU A 5 6.77 -27.47 -23.05
N CYS A 6 7.67 -27.89 -22.18
CA CYS A 6 8.68 -27.05 -21.55
C CYS A 6 9.95 -27.05 -22.40
N THR A 7 9.86 -26.37 -23.55
CA THR A 7 11.00 -26.16 -24.44
C THR A 7 11.89 -25.03 -23.90
N THR A 8 13.10 -24.88 -24.43
CA THR A 8 14.06 -23.82 -24.04
C THR A 8 13.55 -22.39 -24.29
N THR A 9 12.37 -22.22 -24.90
CA THR A 9 11.73 -20.92 -25.19
C THR A 9 10.57 -20.58 -24.25
N THR A 10 10.10 -21.51 -23.41
CA THR A 10 8.94 -21.30 -22.53
C THR A 10 9.30 -21.73 -21.10
N ALA A 11 9.32 -20.78 -20.16
CA ALA A 11 9.57 -21.10 -18.75
C ALA A 11 8.33 -21.79 -18.15
N CYS A 12 8.51 -22.99 -17.62
CA CYS A 12 7.46 -23.75 -16.95
C CYS A 12 7.62 -23.74 -15.43
N ILE A 13 6.51 -23.69 -14.71
CA ILE A 13 6.45 -24.01 -13.29
C ILE A 13 5.58 -25.25 -13.12
N HIS A 14 6.14 -26.29 -12.49
CA HIS A 14 5.39 -27.50 -12.13
C HIS A 14 4.93 -27.41 -10.68
N ILE A 15 3.61 -27.53 -10.48
CA ILE A 15 2.98 -27.46 -9.17
C ILE A 15 2.24 -28.77 -8.94
N ALA A 16 2.47 -29.39 -7.78
CA ALA A 16 1.74 -30.57 -7.33
C ALA A 16 1.14 -30.29 -5.95
N VAL A 17 -0.13 -30.65 -5.77
CA VAL A 17 -0.84 -30.53 -4.49
C VAL A 17 -1.26 -31.93 -4.05
N SER A 18 -0.88 -32.29 -2.83
CA SER A 18 -1.22 -33.58 -2.20
C SER A 18 -1.27 -33.38 -0.68
N HIS A 19 -1.76 -34.38 0.05
CA HIS A 19 -1.77 -34.38 1.52
C HIS A 19 -0.99 -35.60 2.04
N THR A 20 -0.24 -35.41 3.12
CA THR A 20 0.67 -36.43 3.67
C THR A 20 0.04 -37.29 4.76
N GLY A 21 -1.27 -37.14 5.04
CA GLY A 21 -1.96 -37.89 6.10
C GLY A 21 -3.48 -37.90 5.94
N GLY A 22 -4.10 -39.04 6.27
CA GLY A 22 -5.55 -39.30 6.18
C GLY A 22 -5.92 -40.25 5.03
N SER A 23 -7.02 -40.98 5.17
CA SER A 23 -7.68 -41.71 4.08
C SER A 23 -8.76 -40.81 3.47
N GLY A 24 -8.55 -40.26 2.28
CA GLY A 24 -9.57 -39.43 1.62
C GLY A 24 -9.00 -38.45 0.59
N PRO A 25 -9.86 -37.68 -0.09
CA PRO A 25 -9.45 -36.67 -1.08
C PRO A 25 -8.85 -35.41 -0.43
N VAL A 26 -7.97 -34.70 -1.15
CA VAL A 26 -7.43 -33.38 -0.76
C VAL A 26 -8.55 -32.35 -0.52
N THR A 27 -9.62 -32.43 -1.31
CA THR A 27 -10.85 -31.63 -1.16
C THR A 27 -12.04 -32.42 -1.66
N ASN A 28 -13.20 -32.24 -1.03
CA ASN A 28 -14.49 -32.80 -1.45
C ASN A 28 -15.56 -31.71 -1.70
N GLY A 29 -15.15 -30.44 -1.79
CA GLY A 29 -16.03 -29.29 -1.99
C GLY A 29 -15.60 -28.41 -3.16
N SER A 30 -16.44 -27.43 -3.50
CA SER A 30 -16.11 -26.39 -4.49
C SER A 30 -15.35 -25.24 -3.83
N GLY A 31 -14.30 -24.74 -4.48
CA GLY A 31 -13.53 -23.61 -3.98
C GLY A 31 -12.14 -23.53 -4.61
N SER A 32 -11.36 -22.52 -4.18
CA SER A 32 -9.94 -22.44 -4.54
C SER A 32 -9.16 -23.57 -3.87
N VAL A 33 -8.40 -24.32 -4.66
CA VAL A 33 -7.50 -25.38 -4.17
C VAL A 33 -6.07 -24.88 -3.97
N ALA A 34 -5.70 -23.82 -4.69
CA ALA A 34 -4.41 -23.16 -4.60
C ALA A 34 -4.52 -21.73 -5.15
N THR A 35 -3.80 -20.81 -4.51
CA THR A 35 -3.55 -19.46 -5.04
C THR A 35 -2.09 -19.36 -5.40
N ILE A 36 -1.80 -18.96 -6.64
CA ILE A 36 -0.43 -18.74 -7.11
C ILE A 36 -0.28 -17.24 -7.35
N THR A 37 0.65 -16.63 -6.63
CA THR A 37 0.92 -15.19 -6.73
C THR A 37 2.13 -14.94 -7.61
N TRP A 38 1.97 -14.06 -8.58
CA TRP A 38 3.03 -13.64 -9.50
C TRP A 38 3.32 -12.15 -9.32
N ALA A 39 4.57 -11.76 -9.52
CA ALA A 39 4.99 -10.36 -9.57
C ALA A 39 5.46 -10.02 -10.99
N GLY A 40 4.91 -8.94 -11.56
CA GLY A 40 5.41 -8.40 -12.82
C GLY A 40 6.81 -7.80 -12.62
N ILE A 41 7.76 -8.17 -13.46
CA ILE A 41 9.16 -7.70 -13.38
C ILE A 41 9.53 -6.68 -14.47
N ALA A 42 8.71 -6.59 -15.53
CA ALA A 42 8.89 -5.67 -16.64
C ALA A 42 7.54 -5.42 -17.32
N THR A 43 7.42 -4.28 -18.01
CA THR A 43 6.24 -3.97 -18.79
C THR A 43 6.10 -4.87 -20.01
N GLY A 44 4.85 -5.10 -20.40
CA GLY A 44 4.49 -5.94 -21.53
C GLY A 44 3.33 -6.87 -21.22
N THR A 45 2.90 -7.58 -22.24
CA THR A 45 1.92 -8.65 -22.12
C THR A 45 2.65 -9.96 -21.78
N THR A 46 2.11 -10.72 -20.85
CA THR A 46 2.58 -12.08 -20.60
C THR A 46 1.43 -13.04 -20.77
N ASP A 47 1.69 -14.11 -21.51
CA ASP A 47 0.74 -15.20 -21.65
C ASP A 47 1.02 -16.20 -20.53
N ILE A 48 0.12 -16.21 -19.54
CA ILE A 48 0.06 -17.32 -18.58
C ILE A 48 -0.93 -18.33 -19.14
N GLY A 49 -0.50 -19.57 -19.24
CA GLY A 49 -1.33 -20.68 -19.68
C GLY A 49 -1.30 -21.81 -18.65
N VAL A 50 -2.40 -22.55 -18.58
CA VAL A 50 -2.41 -23.87 -17.95
C VAL A 50 -2.35 -24.89 -19.07
N ALA A 51 -1.23 -25.61 -19.15
CA ALA A 51 -1.07 -26.68 -20.12
C ALA A 51 -1.99 -27.85 -19.76
N ILE A 52 -2.99 -28.14 -20.60
CA ILE A 52 -3.79 -29.36 -20.51
C ILE A 52 -3.57 -30.15 -21.77
N VAL A 53 -3.12 -31.40 -21.63
CA VAL A 53 -3.14 -32.35 -22.73
C VAL A 53 -4.41 -33.17 -22.68
N GLY A 54 -4.94 -33.48 -23.85
CA GLY A 54 -5.99 -34.48 -24.01
C GLY A 54 -5.52 -35.86 -23.51
N THR A 55 -6.49 -36.77 -23.35
CA THR A 55 -6.25 -38.12 -22.84
C THR A 55 -5.15 -38.86 -23.63
N GLY A 56 -4.17 -39.42 -22.92
CA GLY A 56 -3.23 -40.40 -23.48
C GLY A 56 -1.86 -39.88 -23.98
N VAL A 57 -1.53 -38.60 -23.81
CA VAL A 57 -0.18 -38.08 -24.12
C VAL A 57 0.34 -37.28 -22.93
N PRO A 58 1.28 -37.80 -22.12
CA PRO A 58 2.09 -36.94 -21.26
C PRO A 58 2.83 -35.95 -22.17
N PRO A 59 2.78 -34.63 -21.87
CA PRO A 59 2.70 -34.06 -20.51
C PRO A 59 1.83 -32.79 -20.30
N GLY A 60 0.96 -32.75 -19.27
CA GLY A 60 0.15 -31.57 -18.90
C GLY A 60 -0.57 -31.73 -17.55
N SER A 61 -1.43 -30.78 -17.17
CA SER A 61 -2.16 -30.80 -15.89
C SER A 61 -3.13 -31.97 -15.78
N ILE A 62 -3.04 -32.70 -14.68
CA ILE A 62 -3.91 -33.84 -14.35
C ILE A 62 -4.48 -33.66 -12.95
N LEU A 63 -5.72 -34.11 -12.76
CA LEU A 63 -6.35 -34.25 -11.45
C LEU A 63 -6.65 -35.74 -11.25
N SER A 64 -6.62 -36.23 -10.00
CA SER A 64 -6.95 -37.61 -9.68
C SER A 64 -7.92 -37.71 -8.51
N ASP A 65 -8.76 -38.74 -8.52
CA ASP A 65 -9.57 -39.13 -7.37
C ASP A 65 -8.75 -40.00 -6.38
N PRO A 66 -9.33 -40.42 -5.23
CA PRO A 66 -8.66 -41.29 -4.27
C PRO A 66 -8.29 -42.68 -4.80
N ASP A 67 -8.94 -43.16 -5.86
CA ASP A 67 -8.67 -44.45 -6.51
C ASP A 67 -7.60 -44.33 -7.62
N GLY A 68 -7.03 -43.14 -7.80
CA GLY A 68 -6.01 -42.85 -8.80
C GLY A 68 -6.57 -42.70 -10.22
N GLN A 69 -7.89 -42.55 -10.37
CA GLN A 69 -8.51 -42.31 -11.67
C GLN A 69 -8.45 -40.82 -12.05
N PRO A 70 -8.23 -40.49 -13.33
CA PRO A 70 -8.14 -39.10 -13.77
C PRO A 70 -9.50 -38.40 -13.68
N ILE A 71 -9.52 -37.20 -13.10
CA ILE A 71 -10.69 -36.31 -13.07
C ILE A 71 -10.56 -35.33 -14.26
N PRO A 72 -11.57 -35.22 -15.14
CA PRO A 72 -11.55 -34.29 -16.26
C PRO A 72 -11.50 -32.83 -15.80
N ILE A 73 -10.65 -32.03 -16.45
CA ILE A 73 -10.67 -30.57 -16.32
C ILE A 73 -11.57 -30.01 -17.43
N ASN A 74 -12.77 -29.59 -17.06
CA ASN A 74 -13.81 -29.22 -18.03
C ASN A 74 -13.69 -27.79 -18.57
N SER A 75 -12.99 -26.90 -17.86
CA SER A 75 -12.78 -25.52 -18.29
C SER A 75 -11.46 -24.95 -17.76
N ILE A 76 -10.84 -24.10 -18.57
CA ILE A 76 -9.73 -23.24 -18.19
C ILE A 76 -10.10 -21.84 -18.64
N SER A 77 -9.90 -20.86 -17.77
CA SER A 77 -9.90 -19.46 -18.15
C SER A 77 -8.66 -18.83 -17.56
N VAL A 78 -7.79 -18.29 -18.42
CA VAL A 78 -6.71 -17.41 -18.00
C VAL A 78 -6.95 -16.06 -18.68
N PRO A 79 -7.14 -14.97 -17.92
CA PRO A 79 -7.28 -13.65 -18.52
C PRO A 79 -5.96 -13.21 -19.16
N THR A 80 -6.03 -12.33 -20.15
CA THR A 80 -4.84 -11.63 -20.63
C THR A 80 -4.26 -10.80 -19.49
N ILE A 81 -2.96 -10.98 -19.20
CA ILE A 81 -2.25 -10.22 -18.18
C ILE A 81 -1.32 -9.23 -18.87
N THR A 82 -1.51 -7.95 -18.58
CA THR A 82 -0.65 -6.88 -19.08
C THR A 82 -0.03 -6.17 -17.89
N VAL A 83 1.30 -6.10 -17.87
CA VAL A 83 2.07 -5.28 -16.94
C VAL A 83 2.32 -3.95 -17.62
N ILE A 84 1.81 -2.86 -17.05
CA ILE A 84 2.01 -1.50 -17.54
C ILE A 84 2.87 -0.72 -16.56
N ASP A 85 3.52 0.34 -17.04
CA ASP A 85 4.26 1.24 -16.16
C ASP A 85 3.29 1.85 -15.13
N ALA A 86 3.77 2.03 -13.91
CA ALA A 86 3.04 2.77 -12.90
C ALA A 86 2.94 4.25 -13.31
N GLY A 87 1.82 4.89 -12.96
CA GLY A 87 1.78 6.34 -12.89
C GLY A 87 2.46 6.81 -11.61
N ILE A 88 2.91 8.06 -11.59
CA ILE A 88 3.52 8.67 -10.40
C ILE A 88 2.62 9.79 -9.90
N ILE A 89 2.21 9.73 -8.65
CA ILE A 89 1.68 10.90 -7.93
C ILE A 89 2.85 11.57 -7.23
N GLN A 90 3.06 12.87 -7.47
CA GLN A 90 4.09 13.64 -6.80
C GLN A 90 3.49 14.90 -6.17
N GLY A 91 4.19 15.45 -5.18
CA GLY A 91 3.80 16.69 -4.51
C GLY A 91 4.77 17.03 -3.39
N LYS A 92 4.37 17.98 -2.54
CA LYS A 92 5.12 18.35 -1.33
C LYS A 92 4.22 18.42 -0.10
N VAL A 93 4.73 17.98 1.04
CA VAL A 93 4.08 18.13 2.34
C VAL A 93 5.00 18.90 3.27
N LEU A 94 4.53 20.02 3.81
CA LEU A 94 5.29 20.89 4.71
C LEU A 94 4.68 20.84 6.11
N ARG A 95 5.48 20.43 7.10
CA ARG A 95 5.06 20.40 8.51
C ARG A 95 5.13 21.80 9.10
N GLN A 96 4.00 22.31 9.58
CA GLN A 96 3.93 23.63 10.21
C GLN A 96 4.86 23.71 11.43
N GLY A 97 5.82 24.63 11.39
CA GLY A 97 6.61 25.00 12.56
C GLY A 97 7.71 24.03 12.96
N THR A 98 7.91 22.95 12.21
CA THR A 98 9.04 22.03 12.44
C THR A 98 10.39 22.78 12.38
N MET A 99 11.30 22.42 13.27
CA MET A 99 12.65 22.98 13.36
C MET A 99 13.72 22.10 12.70
N THR A 100 13.32 20.96 12.15
CA THR A 100 14.20 20.02 11.45
C THR A 100 14.01 20.13 9.94
N ASP A 101 13.50 19.09 9.30
CA ASP A 101 13.20 19.05 7.87
C ASP A 101 11.73 18.68 7.64
N HIS A 102 11.35 18.22 6.45
CA HIS A 102 10.00 17.72 6.18
C HIS A 102 10.00 16.24 5.77
N ALA A 103 11.04 15.49 6.12
CA ALA A 103 11.13 14.07 5.83
C ALA A 103 10.19 13.23 6.70
N GLY A 104 9.92 12.01 6.26
CA GLY A 104 9.24 11.01 7.10
C GLY A 104 7.75 11.26 7.31
N THR A 105 7.13 12.18 6.58
CA THR A 105 5.66 12.25 6.50
C THR A 105 5.17 11.10 5.65
N ASP A 106 4.30 10.27 6.22
CA ASP A 106 3.68 9.16 5.51
C ASP A 106 2.68 9.70 4.48
N VAL A 107 2.78 9.21 3.24
CA VAL A 107 1.85 9.54 2.16
C VAL A 107 1.27 8.24 1.61
N VAL A 108 -0.05 8.14 1.60
CA VAL A 108 -0.77 6.95 1.13
C VAL A 108 -1.73 7.31 0.01
N ALA A 109 -1.84 6.42 -0.98
CA ALA A 109 -2.87 6.49 -2.02
C ALA A 109 -3.91 5.40 -1.78
N LEU A 110 -5.17 5.80 -1.62
CA LEU A 110 -6.30 4.90 -1.46
C LEU A 110 -7.10 4.85 -2.76
N ALA A 111 -7.34 3.64 -3.28
CA ALA A 111 -8.25 3.45 -4.40
C ALA A 111 -9.69 3.43 -3.89
N ILE A 112 -10.62 3.85 -4.74
CA ILE A 112 -12.05 3.79 -4.43
C ILE A 112 -12.46 2.32 -4.24
N GLY A 113 -12.80 1.94 -3.01
CA GLY A 113 -13.32 0.60 -2.67
C GLY A 113 -12.28 -0.44 -2.24
N ASP A 114 -10.99 -0.24 -2.54
CA ASP A 114 -9.93 -1.25 -2.34
C ASP A 114 -8.91 -0.91 -1.23
N GLY A 115 -9.11 0.19 -0.50
CA GLY A 115 -8.22 0.59 0.60
C GLY A 115 -6.88 1.14 0.13
N VAL A 116 -5.84 1.02 0.96
CA VAL A 116 -4.48 1.54 0.67
C VAL A 116 -3.83 0.71 -0.44
N VAL A 117 -3.43 1.37 -1.53
CA VAL A 117 -2.83 0.75 -2.72
C VAL A 117 -1.33 0.97 -2.78
N ALA A 118 -0.88 2.13 -2.31
CA ALA A 118 0.53 2.49 -2.30
C ALA A 118 0.83 3.41 -1.10
N THR A 119 2.07 3.35 -0.64
CA THR A 119 2.61 4.17 0.45
C THR A 119 4.03 4.62 0.09
N THR A 120 4.38 5.83 0.52
CA THR A 120 5.74 6.38 0.47
C THR A 120 5.93 7.34 1.63
N THR A 121 7.15 7.85 1.81
CA THR A 121 7.44 8.93 2.75
C THR A 121 8.06 10.13 2.04
N THR A 122 7.90 11.31 2.62
CA THR A 122 8.54 12.53 2.10
C THR A 122 10.05 12.53 2.34
N ALA A 123 10.77 13.18 1.43
CA ALA A 123 12.16 13.58 1.59
C ALA A 123 12.30 14.84 2.47
N ALA A 124 13.53 15.23 2.81
CA ALA A 124 13.83 16.37 3.69
C ALA A 124 13.21 17.71 3.22
N ASP A 125 13.04 17.92 1.91
CA ASP A 125 12.40 19.12 1.36
C ASP A 125 10.86 19.04 1.26
N GLY A 126 10.28 17.96 1.82
CA GLY A 126 8.86 17.65 1.83
C GLY A 126 8.37 16.98 0.55
N SER A 127 9.21 16.77 -0.46
CA SER A 127 8.80 16.14 -1.71
C SER A 127 8.54 14.64 -1.55
N PHE A 128 7.60 14.12 -2.32
CA PHE A 128 7.38 12.68 -2.44
C PHE A 128 7.09 12.29 -3.90
N SER A 129 7.34 11.02 -4.20
CA SER A 129 6.99 10.36 -5.45
C SER A 129 6.37 9.01 -5.11
N LEU A 130 5.10 8.83 -5.48
CA LEU A 130 4.28 7.69 -5.11
C LEU A 130 3.80 6.96 -6.38
N PRO A 131 4.44 5.82 -6.73
CA PRO A 131 3.99 4.99 -7.84
C PRO A 131 2.63 4.36 -7.55
N VAL A 132 1.69 4.49 -8.47
CA VAL A 132 0.34 3.91 -8.40
C VAL A 132 -0.08 3.29 -9.72
N PRO A 133 -0.98 2.29 -9.72
CA PRO A 133 -1.58 1.79 -10.97
C PRO A 133 -2.20 2.89 -11.83
N LEU A 134 -2.06 2.78 -13.16
CA LEU A 134 -2.72 3.68 -14.10
C LEU A 134 -4.21 3.34 -14.25
N GLY A 135 -4.98 4.32 -14.72
CA GLY A 135 -6.39 4.14 -15.09
C GLY A 135 -7.38 4.25 -13.93
N ALA A 136 -6.92 4.67 -12.75
CA ALA A 136 -7.73 4.76 -11.55
C ALA A 136 -7.71 6.17 -10.91
N THR A 137 -8.66 6.40 -10.02
CA THR A 137 -8.76 7.61 -9.21
C THR A 137 -8.42 7.28 -7.76
N TYR A 138 -7.61 8.12 -7.14
CA TYR A 138 -7.10 7.95 -5.79
C TYR A 138 -7.53 9.09 -4.87
N THR A 139 -7.67 8.78 -3.59
CA THR A 139 -7.55 9.75 -2.50
C THR A 139 -6.16 9.65 -1.93
N VAL A 140 -5.42 10.76 -1.93
CA VAL A 140 -4.07 10.83 -1.35
C VAL A 140 -4.17 11.42 0.05
N GLN A 141 -3.66 10.73 1.06
CA GLN A 141 -3.59 11.23 2.43
C GLN A 141 -2.14 11.40 2.85
N ALA A 142 -1.86 12.41 3.66
CA ALA A 142 -0.57 12.56 4.32
C ALA A 142 -0.75 12.71 5.84
N THR A 143 0.08 12.00 6.59
CA THR A 143 0.03 11.90 8.06
C THR A 143 1.42 11.98 8.66
N TYR A 144 1.55 12.66 9.80
CA TYR A 144 2.74 12.67 10.62
C TYR A 144 2.32 12.78 12.08
N ASN A 145 3.03 12.10 12.98
CA ASN A 145 2.70 12.08 14.41
C ASN A 145 2.68 13.50 15.00
N GLY A 146 1.64 13.86 15.75
CA GLY A 146 1.47 15.20 16.31
C GLY A 146 0.80 16.20 15.35
N TYR A 147 0.42 15.80 14.15
CA TYR A 147 -0.17 16.67 13.12
C TYR A 147 -1.51 16.13 12.61
N LEU A 148 -2.45 17.04 12.32
CA LEU A 148 -3.70 16.73 11.66
C LEU A 148 -3.45 16.16 10.26
N GLU A 149 -4.18 15.09 9.93
CA GLU A 149 -4.17 14.50 8.59
C GLU A 149 -4.58 15.54 7.52
N THR A 150 -4.03 15.42 6.32
CA THR A 150 -4.50 16.15 5.13
C THR A 150 -4.82 15.20 4.00
N GLN A 151 -5.81 15.55 3.17
CA GLN A 151 -6.22 14.70 2.05
C GLN A 151 -6.49 15.47 0.75
N LYS A 152 -6.12 14.84 -0.37
CA LYS A 152 -6.49 15.23 -1.73
C LYS A 152 -7.40 14.15 -2.34
N PRO A 153 -8.72 14.37 -2.40
CA PRO A 153 -9.61 13.44 -3.10
C PRO A 153 -9.47 13.58 -4.62
N SER A 154 -9.93 12.56 -5.34
CA SER A 154 -10.16 12.60 -6.79
C SER A 154 -8.92 12.83 -7.66
N VAL A 155 -7.77 12.28 -7.25
CA VAL A 155 -6.53 12.30 -8.04
C VAL A 155 -6.60 11.23 -9.12
N TYR A 156 -6.91 11.62 -10.36
CA TYR A 156 -7.01 10.70 -11.48
C TYR A 156 -5.67 10.51 -12.18
N VAL A 157 -5.20 9.26 -12.29
CA VAL A 157 -3.87 8.93 -12.80
C VAL A 157 -4.00 8.11 -14.08
N VAL A 158 -3.80 8.76 -15.23
CA VAL A 158 -3.85 8.15 -16.58
C VAL A 158 -2.60 8.39 -17.42
N GLY A 159 -1.61 9.10 -16.87
CA GLY A 159 -0.34 9.39 -17.52
C GLY A 159 0.83 9.10 -16.58
N ALA A 160 2.06 9.32 -17.07
CA ALA A 160 3.27 8.98 -16.33
C ALA A 160 3.42 9.71 -15.00
N THR A 161 2.95 10.97 -14.88
CA THR A 161 3.12 11.77 -13.65
C THR A 161 1.95 12.73 -13.45
N VAL A 162 1.45 12.80 -12.22
CA VAL A 162 0.42 13.73 -11.73
C VAL A 162 0.97 14.48 -10.53
N ASP A 163 1.14 15.79 -10.66
CA ASP A 163 1.55 16.67 -9.57
C ASP A 163 0.31 17.20 -8.85
N ILE A 164 0.18 16.91 -7.55
CA ILE A 164 -0.95 17.36 -6.72
C ILE A 164 -0.64 18.63 -5.91
N GLY A 165 0.55 19.21 -6.12
CA GLY A 165 1.00 20.45 -5.51
C GLY A 165 1.49 20.28 -4.08
N THR A 166 1.60 21.41 -3.38
CA THR A 166 2.05 21.48 -1.99
C THR A 166 0.86 21.55 -1.02
N THR A 167 1.01 20.92 0.15
CA THR A 167 0.11 21.08 1.30
C THR A 167 0.90 21.35 2.58
N SER A 168 0.24 21.88 3.60
CA SER A 168 0.81 22.05 4.94
C SER A 168 0.05 21.24 6.00
N LEU A 169 0.77 20.38 6.72
CA LEU A 169 0.24 19.68 7.89
C LEU A 169 0.19 20.63 9.09
N ARG A 170 -0.95 20.61 9.80
CA ARG A 170 -1.20 21.47 10.96
C ARG A 170 -0.87 20.71 12.24
N GLY A 171 0.11 21.18 12.99
CA GLY A 171 0.55 20.55 14.24
C GLY A 171 -0.43 20.75 15.40
N GLY A 172 -0.42 19.83 16.35
CA GLY A 172 -1.19 19.89 17.59
C GLY A 172 -2.09 18.70 17.89
N ASP A 173 -2.12 17.66 17.05
CA ASP A 173 -2.91 16.43 17.27
C ASP A 173 -2.03 15.38 17.96
N ALA A 174 -1.76 15.61 19.26
CA ALA A 174 -0.82 14.80 20.03
C ALA A 174 -1.40 13.43 20.39
N ASN A 175 -2.74 13.32 20.49
CA ASN A 175 -3.39 12.06 20.85
C ASN A 175 -3.86 11.22 19.63
N HIS A 176 -3.67 11.73 18.40
CA HIS A 176 -4.06 11.11 17.13
C HIS A 176 -5.57 10.85 16.98
N ASP A 177 -6.40 11.71 17.55
CA ASP A 177 -7.85 11.65 17.32
C ASP A 177 -8.29 12.50 16.11
N ASN A 178 -7.32 13.12 15.41
CA ASN A 178 -7.51 13.98 14.25
C ASN A 178 -8.31 15.25 14.57
N CYS A 179 -8.29 15.71 15.82
CA CYS A 179 -8.93 16.92 16.30
C CYS A 179 -8.10 17.62 17.38
N VAL A 180 -7.48 18.76 17.05
CA VAL A 180 -6.73 19.53 18.05
C VAL A 180 -7.68 20.14 19.08
N ASN A 181 -7.66 19.60 20.29
CA ASN A 181 -8.55 19.98 21.37
C ASN A 181 -7.83 20.01 22.72
N ILE A 182 -8.59 20.09 23.83
CA ILE A 182 -8.00 20.19 25.17
C ILE A 182 -7.21 18.94 25.57
N LEU A 183 -7.55 17.77 25.03
CA LEU A 183 -6.85 16.52 25.33
C LEU A 183 -5.41 16.54 24.78
N ASP A 184 -5.19 17.12 23.60
CA ASP A 184 -3.85 17.30 23.04
C ASP A 184 -3.01 18.26 23.86
N ILE A 185 -3.61 19.41 24.20
CA ILE A 185 -2.95 20.43 25.03
C ILE A 185 -2.55 19.83 26.38
N VAL A 186 -3.42 19.04 27.01
CA VAL A 186 -3.11 18.36 28.27
C VAL A 186 -2.01 17.30 28.08
N SER A 187 -1.97 16.59 26.95
CA SER A 187 -0.89 15.64 26.64
C SER A 187 0.47 16.35 26.58
N ILE A 188 0.56 17.44 25.82
CA ILE A 188 1.78 18.24 25.68
C ILE A 188 2.22 18.82 27.03
N ILE A 189 1.30 19.43 27.79
CA ILE A 189 1.61 19.98 29.13
C ILE A 189 2.09 18.87 30.08
N GLY A 190 1.52 17.67 30.00
CA GLY A 190 1.90 16.53 30.83
C GLY A 190 3.37 16.11 30.69
N LYS A 191 4.00 16.46 29.56
CA LYS A 191 5.41 16.17 29.26
C LYS A 191 6.29 17.44 29.20
N PHE A 192 5.80 18.59 29.65
CA PHE A 192 6.50 19.87 29.56
C PHE A 192 7.90 19.82 30.20
N GLY A 193 8.91 20.26 29.44
CA GLY A 193 10.31 20.29 29.85
C GLY A 193 11.11 19.01 29.60
N MET A 194 10.50 17.96 29.03
CA MET A 194 11.25 16.79 28.55
C MET A 194 12.19 17.18 27.40
N THR A 195 13.37 16.56 27.35
CA THR A 195 14.43 16.85 26.36
C THR A 195 15.05 15.55 25.85
N GLY A 196 15.73 15.61 24.71
CA GLY A 196 16.37 14.44 24.09
C GLY A 196 15.35 13.48 23.48
N LEU A 197 14.20 14.01 23.07
CA LEU A 197 13.12 13.24 22.47
C LEU A 197 13.50 12.81 21.04
N PRO A 198 13.05 11.63 20.61
CA PRO A 198 13.23 11.23 19.23
C PRO A 198 12.37 12.11 18.30
N PRO A 199 12.74 12.25 17.03
CA PRO A 199 11.82 12.78 16.02
C PRO A 199 10.52 11.96 16.02
N SER A 200 9.41 12.60 15.70
CA SER A 200 8.04 12.05 15.68
C SER A 200 7.46 11.72 17.05
N ASP A 201 7.97 12.28 18.15
CA ASP A 201 7.21 12.26 19.42
C ASP A 201 5.97 13.19 19.27
N PRO A 202 4.75 12.72 19.58
CA PRO A 202 3.51 13.47 19.33
C PRO A 202 3.45 14.82 20.04
N GLU A 203 4.10 14.91 21.19
CA GLU A 203 4.06 16.09 22.05
C GLU A 203 5.20 17.07 21.75
N ASP A 204 6.28 16.61 21.13
CA ASP A 204 7.36 17.42 20.53
C ASP A 204 6.97 17.79 19.08
N VAL A 205 5.89 18.57 18.96
CA VAL A 205 5.22 18.85 17.69
C VAL A 205 6.17 19.45 16.66
N ASN A 206 7.13 20.29 17.07
CA ASN A 206 8.09 20.89 16.14
C ASN A 206 9.35 20.04 15.88
N ASP A 207 9.45 18.85 16.47
CA ASP A 207 10.61 17.94 16.45
C ASP A 207 11.93 18.62 16.83
N ASP A 208 11.93 19.58 17.77
CA ASP A 208 13.17 20.26 18.21
C ASP A 208 13.91 19.49 19.32
N GLY A 209 13.34 18.36 19.74
CA GLY A 209 13.87 17.48 20.77
C GLY A 209 13.49 17.91 22.19
N THR A 210 12.69 18.97 22.36
CA THR A 210 12.33 19.55 23.66
C THR A 210 10.87 20.01 23.73
N ILE A 211 10.05 19.35 24.55
CA ILE A 211 8.66 19.78 24.75
C ILE A 211 8.62 21.07 25.58
N ASN A 212 8.20 22.16 24.96
CA ASN A 212 8.18 23.47 25.58
C ASN A 212 7.01 24.35 25.08
N ILE A 213 7.13 25.67 25.25
CA ILE A 213 6.08 26.62 24.86
C ILE A 213 5.88 26.68 23.33
N LEU A 214 6.87 26.29 22.54
CA LEU A 214 6.80 26.27 21.08
C LEU A 214 5.78 25.23 20.59
N ASP A 215 5.77 24.03 21.17
CA ASP A 215 4.80 22.96 20.86
C ASP A 215 3.39 23.36 21.26
N LEU A 216 3.25 23.92 22.47
CA LEU A 216 1.96 24.44 22.94
C LEU A 216 1.44 25.56 22.05
N THR A 217 2.32 26.40 21.51
CA THR A 217 1.92 27.49 20.61
C THR A 217 1.43 26.94 19.27
N LEU A 218 2.05 25.87 18.74
CA LEU A 218 1.57 25.20 17.53
C LEU A 218 0.18 24.58 17.74
N ALA A 219 -0.01 23.83 18.82
CA ALA A 219 -1.30 23.23 19.14
C ALA A 219 -2.37 24.30 19.42
N ALA A 220 -2.06 25.33 20.20
CA ALA A 220 -2.99 26.43 20.49
C ALA A 220 -3.39 27.20 19.22
N GLY A 221 -2.45 27.41 18.27
CA GLY A 221 -2.73 28.05 16.98
C GLY A 221 -3.69 27.26 16.09
N ASN A 222 -3.83 25.96 16.34
CA ASN A 222 -4.72 25.06 15.61
C ASN A 222 -5.93 24.57 16.45
N PHE A 223 -6.14 25.12 17.65
CA PHE A 223 -7.19 24.68 18.56
C PHE A 223 -8.59 24.70 17.92
N GLY A 224 -9.32 23.60 18.06
CA GLY A 224 -10.65 23.39 17.50
C GLY A 224 -10.66 22.95 16.03
N ARG A 225 -9.50 22.77 15.37
CA ARG A 225 -9.42 22.22 14.02
C ARG A 225 -9.44 20.69 14.08
N CYS A 226 -10.17 20.09 13.16
CA CYS A 226 -10.14 18.65 12.92
C CYS A 226 -9.74 18.37 11.47
N GLY A 227 -9.08 17.23 11.27
CA GLY A 227 -8.82 16.67 9.96
C GLY A 227 -9.92 15.72 9.48
N PRO A 228 -9.72 15.12 8.30
CA PRO A 228 -8.65 15.43 7.39
C PRO A 228 -8.82 16.84 6.79
N THR A 229 -7.75 17.63 6.87
CA THR A 229 -7.71 18.96 6.28
C THR A 229 -7.65 18.86 4.75
N THR A 230 -8.07 19.92 4.06
CA THR A 230 -7.98 19.95 2.59
C THR A 230 -6.53 20.11 2.16
N TRP A 231 -6.09 19.29 1.20
CA TRP A 231 -4.80 19.46 0.55
C TRP A 231 -4.76 20.73 -0.30
N ALA A 232 -4.19 21.78 0.29
CA ALA A 232 -4.05 23.11 -0.26
C ALA A 232 -2.77 23.77 0.30
N PRO A 233 -2.16 24.74 -0.44
CA PRO A 233 -0.98 25.47 0.00
C PRO A 233 -1.15 26.20 1.33
#